data_AF-A0A9E5R9T2-F1
#
_entry.id   AF-A0A9E5R9T2-F1
#
_cell.length_a   1.000
_cell.length_b   1.000
_cell.length_c   1.000
_cell.angle_alpha   90.00
_cell.angle_beta   90.00
_cell.angle_gamma   90.00
#
_symmetry.space_group_name_H-M   'P 1'
#
loop_
_entity.id
_entity.type
_entity.pdbx_description
1 polymer ?
#
loop_
_entity_poly.entity_id
_entity_poly.type
_entity_poly.pdbx_seq_one_letter_code
_entity_poly.pdbx_strand_id
1 'polypeptide(L)'
;MKRNSFYLLSLGCSKNTVDSESMAQVLMQGGLRGSGDPHQAEFLIVNTCGFIDAAKRESLDALQELIDLKRPHQYVIAAGCLSQRYGSTLVQELPAWMASWHAPLDG
;
A
#
# COMPACT_ATOMS: atom_id res chain seq x y z
N MET A 1 10.56 -13.66 11.47
CA MET A 1 9.69 -12.76 10.68
C MET A 1 8.33 -13.41 10.53
N LYS A 2 7.25 -12.69 10.83
CA LYS A 2 5.90 -13.26 10.79
C LYS A 2 5.35 -13.15 9.37
N ARG A 3 5.32 -14.28 8.65
CA ARG A 3 4.43 -14.43 7.50
C ARG A 3 3.00 -14.18 8.03
N ASN A 4 2.19 -13.39 7.34
CA ASN A 4 0.88 -12.87 7.78
C ASN A 4 0.89 -11.58 8.62
N SER A 5 1.70 -10.59 8.24
CA SER A 5 1.71 -9.26 8.89
C SER A 5 1.64 -8.11 7.88
N PHE A 6 1.00 -7.01 8.26
CA PHE A 6 0.90 -5.81 7.43
C PHE A 6 1.29 -4.54 8.18
N TYR A 7 1.85 -3.59 7.46
CA TYR A 7 2.01 -2.19 7.86
C TYR A 7 1.08 -1.36 6.98
N LEU A 8 0.28 -0.49 7.58
CA LEU A 8 -0.65 0.37 6.85
C LEU A 8 -0.31 1.83 7.13
N LEU A 9 0.18 2.50 6.10
CA LEU A 9 0.43 3.94 6.11
C LEU A 9 -0.80 4.66 5.57
N SER A 10 -1.34 5.55 6.39
CA SER A 10 -2.45 6.44 6.01
C SER A 10 -1.93 7.86 5.92
N LEU A 11 -1.98 8.45 4.73
CA LEU A 11 -1.53 9.82 4.45
C LEU A 11 -2.73 10.66 4.01
N GLY A 12 -2.75 11.96 4.35
CA GLY A 12 -3.82 12.86 3.94
C GLY A 12 -4.82 13.20 5.06
N CYS A 13 -6.10 13.37 4.71
CA CYS A 13 -7.13 13.93 5.60
C CYS A 13 -7.83 12.90 6.50
N SER A 14 -8.67 13.36 7.44
CA SER A 14 -9.42 12.53 8.40
C SER A 14 -10.22 11.38 7.76
N LYS A 15 -10.66 11.54 6.51
CA LYS A 15 -11.33 10.48 5.75
C LYS A 15 -10.40 9.29 5.47
N ASN A 16 -9.12 9.54 5.15
CA ASN A 16 -8.16 8.47 4.89
C ASN A 16 -7.85 7.67 6.16
N THR A 17 -7.87 8.32 7.33
CA THR A 17 -7.73 7.64 8.62
C THR A 17 -8.87 6.65 8.88
N VAL A 18 -10.12 7.08 8.70
CA VAL A 18 -11.31 6.23 8.88
C VAL A 18 -11.35 5.07 7.88
N ASP A 19 -11.01 5.34 6.61
CA ASP A 19 -10.92 4.30 5.58
C ASP A 19 -9.80 3.29 5.91
N SER A 20 -8.67 3.76 6.47
CA SER A 20 -7.56 2.92 6.90
C SER A 20 -7.91 2.05 8.12
N GLU A 21 -8.69 2.54 9.08
CA GLU A 21 -9.19 1.74 10.21
C GLU A 21 -10.08 0.59 9.70
N SER A 22 -10.99 0.91 8.79
CA SER A 22 -11.88 -0.10 8.17
C SER A 22 -11.08 -1.15 7.40
N MET A 23 -10.07 -0.72 6.63
CA MET A 23 -9.15 -1.62 5.91
C MET A 23 -8.37 -2.52 6.86
N ALA A 24 -7.81 -1.94 7.94
CA ALA A 24 -7.08 -2.69 8.95
C ALA A 24 -7.97 -3.76 9.60
N GLN A 25 -9.23 -3.44 9.89
CA GLN A 25 -10.19 -4.38 10.46
C GLN A 25 -10.45 -5.58 9.54
N VAL A 26 -10.65 -5.35 8.25
CA VAL A 26 -10.84 -6.42 7.26
C VAL A 26 -9.60 -7.31 7.15
N LEU A 27 -8.41 -6.73 7.10
CA LEU A 27 -7.14 -7.48 7.06
C LEU A 27 -6.94 -8.35 8.31
N MET A 28 -7.28 -7.81 9.49
CA MET A 28 -7.22 -8.55 10.74
C MET A 28 -8.24 -9.69 10.80
N GLN A 29 -9.46 -9.48 10.28
CA GLN A 29 -10.46 -10.55 10.13
C GLN A 29 -10.00 -11.64 9.15
N GLY A 30 -9.23 -11.28 8.13
CA GLY A 30 -8.53 -12.21 7.24
C GLY A 30 -7.33 -12.91 7.86
N GLY A 31 -7.02 -12.65 9.14
CA GLY A 31 -5.97 -13.32 9.90
C GLY A 31 -4.59 -12.64 9.84
N LEU A 32 -4.44 -11.51 9.13
CA LEU A 32 -3.20 -10.74 9.14
C LEU A 32 -3.05 -9.98 10.46
N ARG A 33 -1.81 -9.68 10.84
CA ARG A 33 -1.49 -8.89 12.04
C ARG A 33 -0.92 -7.53 11.67
N GLY A 34 -1.50 -6.48 12.23
CA GLY A 34 -0.95 -5.12 12.11
C GLY A 34 0.41 -5.00 12.79
N SER A 35 1.31 -4.27 12.14
CA SER A 35 2.62 -3.86 12.64
C SER A 35 2.71 -2.35 12.56
N GLY A 36 3.25 -1.71 13.62
CA GLY A 36 3.63 -0.29 13.58
C GLY A 36 4.99 -0.04 12.94
N ASP A 37 5.74 -1.11 12.64
CA ASP A 37 7.07 -1.06 12.03
C ASP A 37 7.03 -1.70 10.63
N PRO A 38 7.35 -0.96 9.56
CA PRO A 38 7.37 -1.49 8.20
C PRO A 38 8.41 -2.62 8.03
N HIS A 39 9.51 -2.65 8.79
CA HIS A 39 10.52 -3.71 8.66
C HIS A 39 10.07 -5.07 9.21
N GLN A 40 8.98 -5.09 9.98
CA GLN A 40 8.41 -6.30 10.59
C GLN A 40 7.20 -6.85 9.82
N ALA A 41 6.70 -6.11 8.84
CA ALA A 41 5.54 -6.47 8.04
C ALA A 41 5.92 -7.26 6.77
N GLU A 42 5.03 -8.12 6.29
CA GLU A 42 5.15 -8.75 4.97
C GLU A 42 4.52 -7.89 3.89
N PHE A 43 3.39 -7.25 4.19
CA PHE A 43 2.67 -6.35 3.29
C PHE A 43 2.80 -4.89 3.77
N LEU A 44 3.31 -4.02 2.93
CA LEU A 44 3.45 -2.58 3.16
C LEU A 44 2.39 -1.85 2.34
N ILE A 45 1.35 -1.36 2.99
CA ILE A 45 0.17 -0.81 2.33
C ILE A 45 0.16 0.70 2.51
N VAL A 46 -0.01 1.45 1.43
CA VAL A 46 -0.25 2.91 1.48
C VAL A 46 -1.69 3.17 1.03
N ASN A 47 -2.50 3.80 1.90
CA ASN A 47 -3.82 4.28 1.51
C ASN A 47 -3.69 5.64 0.81
N THR A 48 -3.77 5.62 -0.52
CA THR A 48 -3.51 6.74 -1.41
C THR A 48 -4.74 7.60 -1.67
N CYS A 49 -4.56 8.93 -1.72
CA CYS A 49 -5.62 9.87 -2.06
C CYS A 49 -5.53 10.33 -3.52
N GLY A 50 -6.60 10.15 -4.29
CA GLY A 50 -6.71 10.58 -5.69
C GLY A 50 -7.42 11.93 -5.89
N PHE A 51 -7.84 12.60 -4.82
CA PHE A 51 -8.66 13.82 -4.90
C PHE A 51 -7.89 15.12 -4.66
N ILE A 52 -6.89 15.10 -3.79
CA ILE A 52 -6.11 16.29 -3.40
C ILE A 52 -4.70 16.17 -3.98
N ASP A 53 -4.29 17.10 -4.84
CA ASP A 53 -3.00 17.00 -5.57
C ASP A 53 -1.76 16.97 -4.65
N ALA A 54 -1.80 17.64 -3.50
CA ALA A 54 -0.75 17.52 -2.49
C ALA A 54 -0.69 16.11 -1.91
N ALA A 55 -1.84 15.55 -1.52
CA ALA A 55 -1.94 14.19 -0.98
C ALA A 55 -1.58 13.12 -2.03
N LYS A 56 -1.79 13.38 -3.33
CA LYS A 56 -1.30 12.51 -4.42
C LYS A 56 0.22 12.40 -4.41
N ARG A 57 0.92 13.54 -4.35
CA ARG A 57 2.39 13.59 -4.30
C ARG A 57 2.91 12.89 -3.06
N GLU A 58 2.37 13.22 -1.89
CA GLU A 58 2.73 12.54 -0.63
C GLU A 58 2.51 11.01 -0.70
N SER A 59 1.42 10.57 -1.35
CA SER A 59 1.15 9.14 -1.54
C SER A 59 2.20 8.46 -2.43
N LEU A 60 2.63 9.12 -3.50
CA LEU A 60 3.66 8.60 -4.40
C LEU A 60 5.04 8.58 -3.75
N ASP A 61 5.40 9.65 -3.04
CA ASP A 61 6.67 9.75 -2.32
C ASP A 61 6.78 8.65 -1.25
N ALA A 62 5.71 8.40 -0.50
CA ALA A 62 5.70 7.36 0.51
C ALA A 62 5.71 5.94 -0.06
N LEU A 63 5.04 5.73 -1.20
CA LEU A 63 5.17 4.46 -1.93
C LEU A 63 6.63 4.24 -2.31
N GLN A 64 7.29 5.24 -2.90
CA GLN A 64 8.69 5.17 -3.31
C GLN A 64 9.64 4.93 -2.12
N GLU A 65 9.42 5.59 -0.99
CA GLU A 65 10.21 5.39 0.22
C GLU A 65 10.11 3.94 0.75
N LEU A 66 8.89 3.42 0.91
CA LEU A 66 8.68 2.05 1.39
C LEU A 66 9.31 1.02 0.46
N ILE A 67 9.36 1.35 -0.82
CA ILE A 67 9.92 0.56 -1.89
C ILE A 67 11.43 0.47 -1.82
N ASP A 68 12.10 1.60 -1.61
CA ASP A 68 13.54 1.66 -1.48
C ASP A 68 14.00 0.96 -0.19
N LEU A 69 13.14 0.98 0.83
CA LEU A 69 13.37 0.32 2.12
C LEU A 69 12.98 -1.17 2.15
N LYS A 70 12.18 -1.65 1.18
CA LYS A 70 11.59 -3.00 1.27
C LYS A 70 12.65 -4.09 1.16
N ARG A 71 12.47 -5.14 1.93
CA ARG A 71 13.23 -6.39 1.80
C ARG A 71 12.67 -7.26 0.66
N PRO A 72 13.44 -8.19 0.08
CA PRO A 72 13.00 -8.99 -1.07
C PRO A 72 11.68 -9.76 -0.87
N HIS A 73 11.37 -10.14 0.37
CA HIS A 73 10.16 -10.87 0.73
C HIS A 73 8.97 -9.96 1.07
N GLN A 74 9.12 -8.63 1.00
CA GLN A 74 8.06 -7.66 1.31
C GLN A 74 7.38 -7.19 0.02
N TYR A 75 6.08 -7.00 0.12
CA TYR A 75 5.23 -6.50 -0.96
C TYR A 75 4.75 -5.09 -0.61
N VAL A 76 4.88 -4.16 -1.55
CA VAL A 76 4.34 -2.80 -1.40
C VAL A 76 3.04 -2.72 -2.21
N ILE A 77 1.99 -2.17 -1.60
CA ILE A 77 0.63 -2.13 -2.14
C ILE A 77 0.09 -0.70 -2.06
N ALA A 78 -0.32 -0.15 -3.20
CA ALA A 78 -1.09 1.09 -3.25
C ALA A 78 -2.59 0.78 -3.18
N ALA A 79 -3.23 1.13 -2.07
CA ALA A 79 -4.68 1.02 -1.87
C ALA A 79 -5.33 2.41 -1.95
N GLY A 80 -6.67 2.48 -2.05
CA GLY A 80 -7.39 3.75 -2.00
C GLY A 80 -7.74 4.35 -3.37
N CYS A 81 -8.15 5.62 -3.37
CA CYS A 81 -8.84 6.22 -4.52
C CYS A 81 -7.90 6.65 -5.66
N LEU A 82 -6.61 6.85 -5.41
CA LEU A 82 -5.63 7.09 -6.47
C LEU A 82 -5.45 5.83 -7.33
N SER A 83 -5.27 4.65 -6.70
CA SER A 83 -5.10 3.39 -7.42
C SER A 83 -6.38 2.95 -8.15
N GLN A 84 -7.57 3.22 -7.61
CA GLN A 84 -8.84 2.95 -8.29
C GLN A 84 -9.06 3.81 -9.54
N ARG A 85 -8.62 5.08 -9.50
CA ARG A 85 -8.87 6.05 -10.58
C ARG A 85 -7.78 6.10 -11.64
N TYR A 86 -6.53 5.86 -11.23
CA TYR A 86 -5.35 6.00 -12.08
C TYR A 86 -4.52 4.73 -12.15
N GLY A 87 -5.07 3.56 -11.80
CA GLY A 87 -4.30 2.31 -11.67
C GLY A 87 -3.39 2.00 -12.86
N SER A 88 -3.85 2.20 -14.10
CA SER A 88 -3.03 1.99 -15.30
C SER A 88 -1.91 3.03 -15.48
N THR A 89 -2.15 4.29 -15.13
CA THR A 89 -1.14 5.36 -15.17
C THR A 89 -0.14 5.25 -14.01
N LEU A 90 -0.61 4.84 -12.82
CA LEU A 90 0.23 4.60 -11.65
C LEU A 90 1.27 3.52 -11.99
N VAL A 91 0.83 2.42 -12.60
CA VAL A 91 1.70 1.33 -13.06
C VAL A 91 2.74 1.80 -14.09
N GLN A 92 2.46 2.85 -14.86
CA GLN A 92 3.40 3.41 -15.84
C GLN A 92 4.39 4.43 -15.24
N GLU A 93 3.97 5.19 -14.24
CA GLU A 93 4.85 6.17 -13.55
C GLU A 93 5.68 5.55 -12.43
N LEU A 94 5.27 4.37 -11.96
CA LEU A 94 5.98 3.60 -10.95
C LEU A 94 7.07 2.73 -11.62
N PRO A 95 8.25 2.56 -10.98
CA PRO A 95 9.31 1.69 -11.47
C PRO A 95 8.81 0.34 -12.00
N ALA A 96 9.36 -0.13 -13.12
CA ALA A 96 8.88 -1.32 -13.85
C ALA A 96 8.74 -2.61 -13.01
N TRP A 97 9.50 -2.76 -11.92
CA TRP A 97 9.41 -3.91 -11.02
C TRP A 97 8.19 -3.85 -10.08
N MET A 98 7.50 -2.71 -10.02
CA MET A 98 6.23 -2.48 -9.30
C MET A 98 5.02 -2.74 -10.21
N ALA A 99 5.18 -2.53 -11.52
CA ALA A 99 4.20 -2.87 -12.55
C ALA A 99 4.01 -4.39 -12.72
N SER A 100 5.01 -5.18 -12.34
CA SER A 100 4.97 -6.63 -12.30
C SER A 100 4.20 -7.17 -11.09
N TRP A 101 2.98 -6.68 -10.85
CA TRP A 101 1.97 -7.49 -10.16
C TRP A 101 1.17 -8.23 -11.23
N HIS A 102 1.75 -9.30 -11.74
CA HIS A 102 0.93 -10.40 -12.26
C HIS A 102 0.57 -11.21 -11.02
N ALA A 103 -0.70 -11.17 -10.62
CA ALA A 103 -1.24 -12.30 -9.86
C ALA A 103 -0.83 -13.58 -10.62
N PRO A 104 -0.37 -14.65 -9.94
CA PRO A 104 -0.22 -15.92 -10.63
C PRO A 104 -1.59 -16.26 -11.22
N LEU A 105 -1.70 -16.16 -12.54
CA LEU A 105 -2.82 -16.72 -13.29
C LEU A 105 -2.55 -18.20 -13.45
N ASP A 106 -2.49 -18.96 -12.35
CA ASP A 106 -2.32 -20.40 -12.44
C ASP A 106 -3.13 -21.10 -11.33
N GLY A 107 -4.17 -21.83 -11.74
CA GLY A 107 -4.86 -22.84 -10.92
C GLY A 107 -6.37 -22.89 -11.10
#